data_AF-A0A2V9AZ29-F1
#
_entry.id   AF-A0A2V9AZ29-F1
#
_cell.length_a   1.000
_cell.length_b   1.000
_cell.length_c   1.000
_cell.angle_alpha   90.00
_cell.angle_beta   90.00
_cell.angle_gamma   90.00
#
_symmetry.space_group_name_H-M   'P 1'
#
loop_
_entity.id
_entity.type
_entity.pdbx_description
1 polymer ?
#
loop_
_entity_poly.entity_id
_entity_poly.type
_entity_poly.pdbx_seq_one_letter_code
_entity_poly.pdbx_strand_id
1 'polypeptide(L)'
;MFDLFLSGAAGLSDVLKSILTPETHAELQRIATEDDRRFRYKDELWVRTLCEFAASYHHAAIDRDHLIQALVPLYRGRIYSFLQEHHDSSPEDIEAHSENLCLEFERQKPYLVERWKANK
;
A
#
# COMPACT_ATOMS: atom_id res chain seq x y z
N MET A 1 -14.95 -4.88 -2.65
CA MET A 1 -13.65 -4.17 -2.58
C MET A 1 -12.50 -5.15 -2.46
N PHE A 2 -12.62 -6.14 -1.57
CA PHE A 2 -11.64 -7.22 -1.43
C PHE A 2 -11.35 -7.97 -2.74
N ASP A 3 -12.37 -8.46 -3.46
CA ASP A 3 -12.14 -9.17 -4.74
C ASP A 3 -11.41 -8.33 -5.80
N LEU A 4 -11.70 -7.02 -5.84
CA LEU A 4 -11.04 -6.08 -6.75
C LEU A 4 -9.57 -5.85 -6.36
N PHE A 5 -9.25 -5.92 -5.07
CA PHE A 5 -7.87 -5.95 -4.59
C PHE A 5 -7.20 -7.25 -5.03
N LEU A 6 -7.81 -8.41 -4.78
CA LEU A 6 -7.25 -9.71 -5.14
C LEU A 6 -6.97 -9.82 -6.65
N SER A 7 -7.96 -9.46 -7.48
CA SER A 7 -7.81 -9.48 -8.94
C SER A 7 -6.71 -8.53 -9.41
N GLY A 8 -6.56 -7.37 -8.77
CA GLY A 8 -5.54 -6.39 -9.12
C GLY A 8 -4.14 -6.80 -8.65
N ALA A 9 -4.01 -7.32 -7.43
CA ALA A 9 -2.74 -7.80 -6.88
C ALA A 9 -2.16 -8.97 -7.69
N ALA A 10 -3.03 -9.84 -8.21
CA ALA A 10 -2.65 -10.91 -9.12
C ALA A 10 -2.39 -10.39 -10.55
N GLY A 11 -3.37 -9.69 -11.13
CA GLY A 11 -3.34 -9.25 -12.54
C GLY A 11 -2.26 -8.22 -12.86
N LEU A 12 -1.78 -7.47 -11.86
CA LEU A 12 -0.72 -6.48 -12.01
C LEU A 12 0.60 -6.90 -11.38
N SER A 13 0.76 -8.17 -10.99
CA SER A 13 1.92 -8.60 -10.21
C SER A 13 3.26 -8.22 -10.84
N ASP A 14 3.40 -8.26 -12.16
CA ASP A 14 4.68 -7.93 -12.82
C ASP A 14 4.93 -6.41 -12.84
N VAL A 15 3.88 -5.61 -13.02
CA VAL A 15 3.96 -4.15 -12.86
C VAL A 15 4.35 -3.82 -11.42
N LEU A 16 3.71 -4.48 -10.43
CA LEU A 16 4.02 -4.28 -9.02
C LEU A 16 5.47 -4.66 -8.68
N LYS A 17 6.03 -5.74 -9.25
CA LYS A 17 7.45 -6.10 -9.07
C LYS A 17 8.43 -5.05 -9.61
N SER A 18 8.03 -4.27 -10.62
CA SER A 18 8.87 -3.18 -11.15
C SER A 18 8.83 -1.90 -10.31
N ILE A 19 7.80 -1.76 -9.47
CA ILE A 19 7.60 -0.62 -8.57
C ILE A 19 8.16 -0.96 -7.17
N LEU A 20 7.76 -2.12 -6.66
CA LEU A 20 7.96 -2.51 -5.28
C LEU A 20 9.28 -3.24 -5.05
N THR A 21 9.79 -3.14 -3.83
CA THR A 21 10.88 -4.01 -3.39
C THR A 21 10.41 -5.47 -3.31
N PRO A 22 11.31 -6.46 -3.44
CA PRO A 22 10.97 -7.88 -3.28
C PRO A 22 10.25 -8.16 -1.95
N GLU A 23 10.67 -7.50 -0.88
CA GLU A 23 10.10 -7.65 0.45
C GLU A 23 8.66 -7.10 0.52
N THR A 24 8.43 -5.88 0.01
CA THR A 24 7.09 -5.27 -0.01
C THR A 24 6.14 -6.05 -0.93
N HIS A 25 6.62 -6.51 -2.09
CA HIS A 25 5.82 -7.33 -3.00
C HIS A 25 5.46 -8.69 -2.37
N ALA A 26 6.41 -9.37 -1.73
CA ALA A 26 6.17 -10.65 -1.08
C ALA A 26 5.13 -10.54 0.04
N GLU A 27 5.21 -9.49 0.86
CA GLU A 27 4.25 -9.26 1.94
C GLU A 27 2.85 -8.90 1.39
N LEU A 28 2.80 -8.12 0.30
CA LEU A 28 1.54 -7.83 -0.40
C LEU A 28 0.87 -9.11 -0.94
N GLN A 29 1.66 -10.02 -1.54
CA GLN A 29 1.17 -11.31 -1.98
C GLN A 29 0.72 -12.18 -0.81
N ARG A 30 1.46 -12.17 0.30
CA ARG A 30 1.08 -12.91 1.51
C ARG A 30 -0.30 -12.48 2.00
N ILE A 31 -0.55 -11.18 2.17
CA ILE A 31 -1.87 -10.72 2.62
C ILE A 31 -2.97 -11.02 1.60
N ALA A 32 -2.66 -11.09 0.31
CA ALA A 32 -3.62 -11.48 -0.72
C ALA A 32 -3.99 -12.98 -0.69
N THR A 33 -3.25 -13.81 0.05
CA THR A 33 -3.60 -15.22 0.28
C THR A 33 -4.43 -15.45 1.57
N GLU A 34 -4.57 -14.43 2.40
CA GLU A 34 -5.37 -14.51 3.62
C GLU A 34 -6.86 -14.59 3.29
N ASP A 35 -7.62 -15.24 4.16
CA ASP A 35 -9.07 -15.18 4.06
C ASP A 35 -9.59 -13.78 4.38
N ASP A 36 -10.77 -13.48 3.87
CA ASP A 36 -11.43 -12.19 4.00
C ASP A 36 -11.43 -11.64 5.45
N ARG A 37 -11.70 -12.49 6.45
CA ARG A 37 -11.78 -12.07 7.85
C ARG A 37 -10.43 -11.79 8.48
N ARG A 38 -9.36 -12.39 7.93
CA ARG A 38 -7.97 -12.22 8.39
C ARG A 38 -7.18 -11.22 7.58
N PHE A 39 -7.66 -10.84 6.40
CA PHE A 39 -7.02 -9.87 5.54
C PHE A 39 -6.79 -8.55 6.28
N ARG A 40 -5.52 -8.17 6.45
CA ARG A 40 -5.15 -6.88 7.05
C ARG A 40 -4.06 -6.24 6.20
N TYR A 41 -4.38 -5.09 5.62
CA TYR A 41 -3.41 -4.21 4.98
C TYR A 41 -2.95 -3.17 5.99
N LYS A 42 -2.03 -3.60 6.86
CA LYS A 42 -1.51 -2.80 7.96
C LYS A 42 -0.84 -1.51 7.48
N ASP A 43 -0.87 -0.50 8.34
CA ASP A 43 -0.35 0.84 8.07
C ASP A 43 1.11 0.81 7.63
N GLU A 44 1.94 -0.03 8.25
CA GLU A 44 3.36 -0.12 7.90
C GLU A 44 3.58 -0.56 6.46
N LEU A 45 2.82 -1.56 6.00
CA LEU A 45 2.91 -2.06 4.62
C LEU A 45 2.32 -1.05 3.65
N TRP A 46 1.21 -0.40 4.03
CA TRP A 46 0.54 0.59 3.19
C TRP A 46 1.43 1.82 2.94
N VAL A 47 2.00 2.38 4.01
CA VAL A 47 2.93 3.51 3.92
C VAL A 47 4.16 3.13 3.11
N ARG A 48 4.74 1.95 3.34
CA ARG A 48 5.89 1.47 2.56
C ARG A 48 5.59 1.37 1.07
N THR A 49 4.43 0.80 0.74
CA THR A 49 3.94 0.70 -0.64
C THR A 49 3.81 2.08 -1.27
N LEU A 50 3.19 3.04 -0.59
CA LEU A 50 3.07 4.40 -1.10
C LEU A 50 4.42 5.10 -1.27
N CYS A 51 5.38 4.88 -0.37
CA CYS A 51 6.74 5.42 -0.52
C CYS A 51 7.42 4.89 -1.79
N GLU A 52 7.29 3.60 -2.08
CA GLU A 52 7.86 2.97 -3.28
C GLU A 52 7.17 3.44 -4.57
N PHE A 53 5.84 3.59 -4.54
CA PHE A 53 5.09 4.20 -5.64
C PHE A 53 5.52 5.65 -5.89
N ALA A 54 5.67 6.45 -4.83
CA ALA A 54 6.09 7.85 -4.93
C ALA A 54 7.50 7.98 -5.53
N ALA A 55 8.45 7.17 -5.07
CA ALA A 55 9.80 7.13 -5.63
C ALA A 55 9.79 6.67 -7.09
N SER A 56 9.01 5.63 -7.44
CA SER A 56 8.91 5.16 -8.83
C SER A 56 8.27 6.20 -9.76
N TYR A 57 7.31 6.98 -9.26
CA TYR A 57 6.71 8.10 -9.99
C TYR A 57 7.72 9.23 -10.23
N HIS A 58 8.56 9.54 -9.22
CA HIS A 58 9.62 10.54 -9.32
C HIS A 58 10.63 10.17 -10.42
N HIS A 59 11.07 8.92 -10.43
CA HIS A 59 12.06 8.41 -11.39
C HIS A 59 11.51 8.19 -12.80
N ALA A 60 10.18 8.30 -13.00
CA ALA A 60 9.52 8.03 -14.27
C ALA A 60 9.93 6.67 -14.89
N ALA A 61 10.17 5.66 -14.04
CA ALA A 61 10.63 4.33 -14.47
C ALA A 61 9.56 3.54 -15.26
N ILE A 62 8.30 3.95 -15.11
CA ILE A 62 7.12 3.43 -15.79
C ILE A 62 6.28 4.65 -16.19
N ASP A 63 5.46 4.52 -17.22
CA ASP A 63 4.44 5.51 -17.52
C ASP A 63 3.60 5.85 -16.28
N ARG A 64 3.43 7.16 -16.05
CA ARG A 64 2.85 7.68 -14.81
C ARG A 64 1.38 7.30 -14.67
N ASP A 65 0.65 7.27 -15.77
CA ASP A 65 -0.76 6.86 -15.74
C ASP A 65 -0.87 5.39 -15.39
N HIS A 66 -0.04 4.52 -15.99
CA HIS A 66 0.02 3.10 -15.63
C HIS A 66 0.39 2.89 -14.15
N LEU A 67 1.33 3.66 -13.61
CA LEU A 67 1.70 3.60 -12.20
C LEU A 67 0.51 3.98 -11.31
N ILE A 68 -0.18 5.07 -11.60
CA ILE A 68 -1.36 5.49 -10.82
C ILE A 68 -2.49 4.46 -10.93
N GLN A 69 -2.72 3.89 -12.11
CA GLN A 69 -3.71 2.82 -12.29
C GLN A 69 -3.34 1.56 -11.48
N ALA A 70 -2.05 1.25 -11.36
CA ALA A 70 -1.60 0.11 -10.56
C ALA A 70 -1.82 0.30 -9.04
N LEU A 71 -1.93 1.54 -8.56
CA LEU A 71 -2.23 1.82 -7.16
C LEU A 71 -3.71 1.60 -6.80
N VAL A 72 -4.62 1.75 -7.77
CA VAL A 72 -6.08 1.68 -7.56
C VAL A 72 -6.53 0.40 -6.82
N PRO A 73 -6.15 -0.83 -7.24
CA PRO A 73 -6.56 -2.02 -6.51
C PRO A 73 -5.94 -2.11 -5.11
N LEU A 74 -4.73 -1.58 -4.90
CA LEU A 74 -4.08 -1.58 -3.59
C LEU A 74 -4.80 -0.64 -2.62
N TYR A 75 -5.19 0.54 -3.11
CA TYR A 75 -6.03 1.47 -2.35
C TYR A 75 -7.37 0.83 -1.96
N ARG A 76 -8.01 0.07 -2.86
CA ARG A 76 -9.22 -0.69 -2.52
C ARG A 76 -8.97 -1.72 -1.42
N GLY A 77 -7.83 -2.39 -1.43
CA GLY A 77 -7.40 -3.28 -0.35
C GLY A 77 -7.25 -2.54 0.97
N ARG A 78 -6.60 -1.37 0.96
CA ARG A 78 -6.45 -0.53 2.15
C ARG A 78 -7.79 -0.08 2.73
N ILE A 79 -8.70 0.44 1.89
CA ILE A 79 -10.05 0.83 2.31
C ILE A 79 -10.82 -0.36 2.85
N TYR A 80 -10.68 -1.52 2.23
CA TYR A 80 -11.33 -2.73 2.72
C TYR A 80 -10.84 -3.13 4.12
N SER A 81 -9.53 -3.13 4.34
CA SER A 81 -8.92 -3.39 5.66
C SER A 81 -9.44 -2.41 6.71
N PHE A 82 -9.43 -1.11 6.37
CA PHE A 82 -9.88 -0.04 7.26
C PHE A 82 -11.35 -0.22 7.66
N LEU A 83 -12.24 -0.50 6.70
CA LEU A 83 -13.66 -0.71 6.99
C LEU A 83 -13.89 -1.94 7.88
N GLN A 84 -13.08 -2.99 7.72
CA GLN A 84 -13.18 -4.18 8.56
C GLN A 84 -12.66 -3.93 9.98
N GLU A 85 -11.56 -3.20 10.12
CA GLU A 85 -10.96 -2.81 11.40
C GLU A 85 -11.86 -1.86 12.19
N HIS A 86 -12.54 -0.93 11.51
CA HIS A 86 -13.27 0.17 12.13
C HIS A 86 -14.80 0.08 12.00
N HIS A 87 -15.35 -1.10 11.74
CA HIS A 87 -16.80 -1.27 11.57
C HIS A 87 -17.63 -0.80 12.79
N ASP A 88 -17.09 -0.99 14.00
CA ASP A 88 -17.71 -0.63 15.28
C ASP A 88 -16.92 0.46 16.05
N SER A 89 -15.97 1.14 15.40
CA SER A 89 -15.15 2.18 16.02
C SER A 89 -15.94 3.47 16.26
N SER A 90 -15.59 4.19 17.33
CA SER A 90 -16.10 5.54 17.56
C SER A 90 -15.39 6.57 16.66
N PRO A 91 -15.93 7.80 16.52
CA PRO A 91 -15.22 8.88 15.84
C PRO A 91 -13.83 9.15 16.42
N GLU A 92 -13.66 9.07 17.74
CA GLU A 92 -12.40 9.26 18.44
C GLU A 92 -11.38 8.15 18.10
N ASP A 93 -11.84 6.90 17.98
CA ASP A 93 -10.98 5.79 17.54
C ASP A 93 -10.47 6.00 16.11
N ILE A 94 -11.33 6.51 15.21
CA ILE A 94 -10.97 6.82 13.81
C ILE A 94 -9.96 7.98 13.75
N GLU A 95 -10.14 9.00 14.59
CA GLU A 95 -9.19 10.12 14.68
C GLU A 95 -7.83 9.65 15.20
N ALA A 96 -7.81 8.85 16.27
CA ALA A 96 -6.58 8.26 16.81
C ALA A 96 -5.87 7.36 15.79
N HIS A 97 -6.62 6.56 15.02
CA HIS A 97 -6.07 5.78 13.92
C HIS A 97 -5.46 6.65 12.82
N SER A 98 -6.13 7.75 12.46
CA SER A 98 -5.63 8.71 11.46
C SER A 98 -4.32 9.35 11.91
N GLU A 99 -4.21 9.72 13.19
CA GLU A 99 -2.98 10.26 13.77
C GLU A 99 -1.85 9.21 13.78
N ASN A 100 -2.15 7.97 14.17
CA ASN A 100 -1.18 6.88 14.11
C ASN A 100 -0.66 6.63 12.68
N LEU A 101 -1.53 6.74 11.68
CA LEU A 101 -1.12 6.66 10.27
C LEU A 101 -0.21 7.82 9.87
N CYS A 102 -0.47 9.05 10.33
CA CYS A 102 0.43 10.19 10.13
C CYS A 102 1.82 9.93 10.73
N LEU A 103 1.88 9.45 11.98
CA LEU A 103 3.13 9.08 12.64
C LEU A 103 3.86 7.96 11.89
N GLU A 104 3.13 7.03 11.27
CA GLU A 104 3.73 5.98 10.44
C GLU A 104 4.41 6.55 9.19
N PHE A 105 3.79 7.53 8.52
CA PHE A 105 4.42 8.25 7.41
C PHE A 105 5.69 8.99 7.85
N GLU A 106 5.67 9.65 9.01
CA GLU A 106 6.85 10.32 9.56
C GLU A 106 7.98 9.33 9.87
N ARG A 107 7.63 8.19 10.48
CA ARG A 107 8.57 7.11 10.80
C ARG A 107 9.26 6.55 9.56
N GLN A 108 8.52 6.40 8.45
CA GLN A 108 9.05 5.87 7.19
C GLN A 108 9.62 6.95 6.25
N LYS A 109 9.58 8.24 6.63
CA LYS A 109 10.17 9.32 5.82
C LYS A 109 11.65 9.08 5.45
N PRO A 110 12.53 8.57 6.33
CA PRO A 110 13.90 8.23 5.93
C PRO A 110 13.96 7.20 4.81
N TYR A 111 13.09 6.17 4.85
CA TYR A 111 12.97 5.17 3.80
C TYR A 111 12.54 5.79 2.47
N LEU A 112 11.54 6.68 2.48
CA LEU A 112 11.16 7.42 1.27
C LEU A 112 12.32 8.22 0.71
N VAL A 113 13.06 8.96 1.55
CA VAL A 113 14.20 9.79 1.10
C VAL A 113 15.29 8.92 0.47
N GLU A 114 15.58 7.75 1.04
CA GLU A 114 16.53 6.79 0.47
C GLU A 114 16.10 6.36 -0.93
N ARG A 115 14.86 5.87 -1.07
CA ARG A 115 14.30 5.41 -2.35
C ARG A 115 14.18 6.53 -3.39
N TRP A 116 13.87 7.75 -2.93
CA TRP A 116 13.75 8.94 -3.77
C TRP A 116 15.09 9.38 -4.35
N LYS A 117 16.17 9.26 -3.59
CA LYS A 117 17.53 9.64 -4.02
C LYS A 117 18.28 8.52 -4.74
N ALA A 118 17.87 7.26 -4.56
CA ALA A 118 18.46 6.16 -5.28
C ALA A 118 18.27 6.38 -6.79
N ASN A 119 19.36 6.59 -7.52
CA ASN A 119 19.31 6.61 -8.98
C ASN A 119 18.97 5.19 -9.44
N LYS A 120 17.85 5.04 -10.17
CA LYS A 120 17.55 3.82 -10.92
C LYS A 120 18.35 3.78 -12.22
#